data_AF-A0A8H3Z5Q3-F1
#
_entry.id   AF-A0A8H3Z5Q3-F1
#
_cell.length_a   1.000
_cell.length_b   1.000
_cell.length_c   1.000
_cell.angle_alpha   90.00
_cell.angle_beta   90.00
_cell.angle_gamma   90.00
#
_symmetry.space_group_name_H-M   'P 1'
#
loop_
_entity.id
_entity.type
_entity.pdbx_description
1 polymer ?
#
loop_
_entity_poly.entity_id
_entity_poly.type
_entity_poly.pdbx_seq_one_letter_code
_entity_poly.pdbx_strand_id
1 'polypeptide(L)'
;MSHLSKLQKRCPGHGKYIWLFSHIKTHQVLCALSPHPKEHKMLKQLTFYGKQTQAQEIRADLFQPFAAIVTPSPEFGMNVYQKLREYRHVRDYQWTFRPTTKEVEETLEKAMEEKRLPRFDQTLPTLKERGKLLMDQKASTIADLAHILSRETKSARIKKAREKGKAKKARRLKEAKWTEVKELALKAEAGELQKFNSLVMRREDAIQAAETPKKKALGKKGLMMLKIKRNQLLRAKEGVDFVRGLEVPLAQRLKWNQNFSAMVQSRTKRIVNPEKPPPPPEEPEEEPEETVPRILRKKKTKSGDPIYATDPSKNPRSAGIDPRFTPNIREQLDGYQGPEDILIQWKDESDAYYAEEWPPEVMHQHIPDTKYAAMNDTMDDTSAAEAEQQEAAEREAEEADEKRKNSFMGKFKDAVRAPFEMNSVKTDGQEARR
;
A
#
# COMPACT_ATOMS: atom_id res chain seq x y z
N MET A 1 -9.68 9.74 -0.98
CA MET A 1 -9.65 8.49 -1.77
C MET A 1 -8.21 8.21 -2.17
N SER A 2 -7.65 7.05 -1.81
CA SER A 2 -6.26 6.68 -2.14
C SER A 2 -6.08 6.60 -3.66
N HIS A 3 -4.86 6.79 -4.17
CA HIS A 3 -4.56 6.63 -5.60
C HIS A 3 -4.99 5.24 -6.12
N LEU A 4 -4.82 4.20 -5.30
CA LEU A 4 -5.27 2.84 -5.56
C LEU A 4 -6.78 2.74 -5.79
N SER A 5 -7.59 3.41 -4.96
CA SER A 5 -9.05 3.42 -5.15
C SER A 5 -9.50 4.10 -6.45
N LYS A 6 -8.70 5.04 -6.98
CA LYS A 6 -8.96 5.65 -8.30
C LYS A 6 -8.59 4.68 -9.43
N LEU A 7 -7.48 3.96 -9.30
CA LEU A 7 -7.06 2.93 -10.27
C LEU A 7 -8.05 1.77 -10.32
N GLN A 8 -8.53 1.28 -9.19
CA GLN A 8 -9.53 0.20 -9.15
C GLN A 8 -10.86 0.59 -9.80
N LYS A 9 -11.24 1.87 -9.75
CA LYS A 9 -12.42 2.38 -10.46
C LYS A 9 -12.24 2.38 -11.98
N ARG A 10 -11.01 2.60 -12.46
CA ARG A 10 -10.68 2.61 -13.89
C ARG A 10 -10.48 1.20 -14.44
N CYS A 11 -9.84 0.34 -13.66
CA CYS A 11 -9.50 -1.02 -14.04
C CYS A 11 -9.91 -1.97 -12.89
N PRO A 12 -11.17 -2.43 -12.87
CA PRO A 12 -11.64 -3.37 -11.85
C PRO A 12 -10.81 -4.65 -11.90
N GLY A 13 -10.27 -5.06 -10.74
CA GLY A 13 -9.41 -6.24 -10.65
C GLY A 13 -7.91 -5.99 -10.90
N HIS A 14 -7.48 -4.76 -11.15
CA HIS A 14 -6.05 -4.44 -11.27
C HIS A 14 -5.30 -4.76 -9.97
N GLY A 15 -4.28 -5.61 -10.07
CA GLY A 15 -3.56 -6.15 -8.90
C GLY A 15 -4.12 -7.47 -8.37
N LYS A 16 -5.23 -7.99 -8.90
CA LYS A 16 -5.71 -9.34 -8.54
C LYS A 16 -4.80 -10.44 -9.08
N TYR A 17 -4.31 -10.24 -10.30
CA TYR A 17 -3.41 -11.18 -10.99
C TYR A 17 -2.02 -10.56 -11.14
N ILE A 18 -0.99 -11.36 -10.92
CA ILE A 18 0.40 -11.00 -11.18
C ILE A 18 1.00 -12.12 -12.06
N TRP A 19 1.58 -11.73 -13.18
CA TRP A 19 2.18 -12.63 -14.15
C TRP A 19 3.70 -12.54 -14.07
N LEU A 20 4.37 -13.69 -14.01
CA LEU A 20 5.82 -13.80 -14.02
C LEU A 20 6.26 -14.44 -15.33
N PHE A 21 7.08 -13.73 -16.09
CA PHE A 21 7.67 -14.18 -17.35
C PHE A 21 9.15 -14.45 -17.12
N SER A 22 9.65 -15.57 -17.64
CA SER A 22 11.07 -15.91 -17.60
C SER A 22 11.63 -16.00 -19.01
N HIS A 23 12.82 -15.44 -19.20
CA HIS A 23 13.57 -15.68 -20.42
C HIS A 23 14.08 -17.13 -20.44
N ILE A 24 13.84 -17.87 -21.52
CA ILE A 24 14.18 -19.32 -21.62
C ILE A 24 15.67 -19.59 -21.37
N LYS A 25 16.56 -18.78 -21.98
CA LYS A 25 18.03 -18.98 -21.89
C LYS A 25 18.72 -18.31 -20.70
N THR A 26 18.36 -17.06 -20.38
CA THR A 26 19.08 -16.26 -19.37
C THR A 26 18.41 -16.31 -17.99
N HIS A 27 17.20 -16.85 -17.90
CA HIS A 27 16.39 -16.91 -16.67
C HIS A 27 16.14 -15.53 -16.03
N GLN A 28 16.25 -14.45 -16.81
CA GLN A 28 15.78 -13.13 -16.42
C GLN A 28 14.27 -13.18 -16.22
N VAL A 29 13.79 -12.61 -15.11
CA VAL A 29 12.37 -12.59 -14.79
C VAL A 29 11.79 -11.21 -15.06
N LEU A 30 10.55 -11.14 -15.55
CA LEU A 30 9.78 -9.91 -15.72
C LEU A 30 8.45 -10.08 -15.00
N CYS A 31 8.01 -9.05 -14.29
CA CYS A 31 6.75 -9.05 -13.57
C CYS A 31 5.73 -8.18 -14.31
N ALA A 32 4.50 -8.63 -14.43
CA ALA A 32 3.40 -7.84 -15.00
C ALA A 32 2.11 -8.00 -14.22
N LEU A 33 1.21 -7.03 -14.38
CA LEU A 33 -0.15 -7.07 -13.83
C LEU A 33 -1.20 -7.48 -14.87
N SER A 34 -0.79 -7.56 -16.14
CA SER A 34 -1.60 -8.08 -17.25
C SER A 34 -0.94 -9.33 -17.81
N PRO A 35 -1.74 -10.27 -18.37
CA PRO A 35 -1.20 -11.42 -19.09
C PRO A 35 -0.43 -10.98 -20.35
N HIS A 36 -0.81 -9.82 -20.90
CA HIS A 36 -0.23 -9.20 -22.09
C HIS A 36 0.44 -7.88 -21.68
N PRO A 37 1.65 -7.93 -21.14
CA PRO A 37 2.37 -6.71 -20.78
C PRO A 37 2.80 -5.92 -22.01
N LYS A 38 2.57 -4.59 -21.98
CA LYS A 38 3.13 -3.69 -23.00
C LYS A 38 4.66 -3.77 -22.98
N GLU A 39 5.27 -4.00 -24.14
CA GLU A 39 6.71 -4.18 -24.29
C GLU A 39 7.55 -3.08 -23.62
N HIS A 40 7.19 -1.81 -23.84
CA HIS A 40 7.92 -0.68 -23.25
C HIS A 40 7.96 -0.71 -21.72
N LYS A 41 6.97 -1.34 -21.05
CA LYS A 41 6.97 -1.51 -19.58
C LYS A 41 7.87 -2.65 -19.15
N MET A 42 8.00 -3.69 -19.98
CA MET A 42 8.88 -4.82 -19.74
C MET A 42 10.35 -4.45 -19.95
N LEU A 43 10.68 -3.76 -21.04
CA LEU A 43 12.05 -3.32 -21.33
C LEU A 43 12.62 -2.45 -20.19
N LYS A 44 11.80 -1.61 -19.57
CA LYS A 44 12.17 -0.78 -18.41
C LYS A 44 12.54 -1.57 -17.15
N GLN A 45 12.18 -2.85 -17.08
CA GLN A 45 12.55 -3.70 -15.95
C GLN A 45 13.89 -4.41 -16.16
N LEU A 46 14.41 -4.44 -17.39
CA LEU A 46 15.69 -5.06 -17.69
C LEU A 46 16.83 -4.11 -17.31
N THR A 47 17.57 -4.48 -16.28
CA THR A 47 18.77 -3.77 -15.85
C THR A 47 19.94 -4.08 -16.79
N PHE A 48 20.78 -3.08 -17.07
CA PHE A 48 21.99 -3.25 -17.87
C PHE A 48 23.11 -3.86 -17.02
N TYR A 49 23.55 -5.08 -17.35
CA TYR A 49 24.68 -5.74 -16.69
C TYR A 49 25.97 -5.75 -17.53
N GLY A 50 25.93 -5.22 -18.76
CA GLY A 50 27.03 -5.24 -19.73
C GLY A 50 26.58 -5.33 -21.19
N LYS A 51 27.53 -5.41 -22.12
CA LYS A 51 27.23 -5.55 -23.56
C LYS A 51 26.40 -6.82 -23.80
N GLN A 52 25.35 -6.74 -24.62
CA GLN A 52 24.41 -7.84 -24.96
C GLN A 52 23.59 -8.39 -23.78
N THR A 53 23.59 -7.71 -22.63
CA THR A 53 22.81 -8.16 -21.46
C THR A 53 21.38 -7.65 -21.44
N GLN A 54 21.13 -6.55 -22.16
CA GLN A 54 19.83 -5.94 -22.32
C GLN A 54 19.32 -6.24 -23.73
N ALA A 55 18.12 -6.80 -23.82
CA ALA A 55 17.45 -7.00 -25.10
C ALA A 55 17.03 -5.65 -25.69
N GLN A 56 17.13 -5.52 -27.02
CA GLN A 56 16.64 -4.34 -27.73
C GLN A 56 15.11 -4.32 -27.82
N GLU A 57 14.51 -5.51 -27.92
CA GLU A 57 13.08 -5.75 -28.07
C GLU A 57 12.70 -6.99 -27.23
N ILE A 58 11.49 -7.01 -26.67
CA ILE A 58 10.96 -8.18 -25.95
C ILE A 58 10.33 -9.12 -26.96
N ARG A 59 11.08 -10.16 -27.31
CA ARG A 59 10.54 -11.19 -28.20
C ARG A 59 9.67 -12.18 -27.42
N ALA A 60 8.44 -12.37 -27.89
CA ALA A 60 7.45 -13.26 -27.26
C ALA A 60 7.88 -14.74 -27.25
N ASP A 61 8.73 -15.16 -28.18
CA ASP A 61 9.27 -16.52 -28.24
C ASP A 61 10.28 -16.79 -27.12
N LEU A 62 11.02 -15.77 -26.68
CA LEU A 62 12.07 -15.90 -25.67
C LEU A 62 11.55 -15.72 -24.24
N PHE A 63 10.54 -14.89 -24.04
CA PHE A 63 9.94 -14.63 -22.73
C PHE A 63 8.63 -15.39 -22.59
N GLN A 64 8.67 -16.47 -21.81
CA GLN A 64 7.49 -17.28 -21.56
C GLN A 64 6.96 -17.04 -20.15
N PRO A 65 5.63 -16.95 -19.97
CA PRO A 65 5.04 -17.00 -18.64
C PRO A 65 5.38 -18.33 -17.99
N PHE A 66 5.87 -18.30 -16.75
CA PHE A 66 6.17 -19.51 -15.98
C PHE A 66 5.34 -19.61 -14.69
N ALA A 67 4.82 -18.49 -14.20
CA ALA A 67 3.93 -18.48 -13.06
C ALA A 67 2.87 -17.36 -13.14
N ALA A 68 1.68 -17.64 -12.63
CA ALA A 68 0.60 -16.68 -12.46
C ALA A 68 0.10 -16.72 -11.02
N ILE A 69 0.06 -15.56 -10.36
CA ILE A 69 -0.32 -15.43 -8.96
C ILE A 69 -1.71 -14.79 -8.91
N VAL A 70 -2.65 -15.48 -8.30
CA VAL A 70 -3.99 -14.97 -7.99
C VAL A 70 -4.03 -14.59 -6.52
N THR A 71 -4.33 -13.32 -6.27
CA THR A 71 -4.30 -12.74 -4.93
C THR A 71 -5.70 -12.57 -4.36
N PRO A 72 -5.86 -12.65 -3.03
CA PRO A 72 -7.17 -12.56 -2.37
C PRO A 72 -7.80 -11.16 -2.48
N SER A 73 -6.96 -10.12 -2.52
CA SER A 73 -7.38 -8.73 -2.64
C SER A 73 -6.49 -7.99 -3.64
N PRO A 74 -7.04 -7.10 -4.49
CA PRO A 74 -6.23 -6.33 -5.43
C PRO A 74 -5.22 -5.40 -4.74
N GLU A 75 -5.53 -4.90 -3.54
CA GLU A 75 -4.57 -4.10 -2.74
C GLU A 75 -3.38 -4.96 -2.28
N PHE A 76 -3.65 -6.21 -1.91
CA PHE A 76 -2.62 -7.16 -1.50
C PHE A 76 -1.69 -7.45 -2.68
N GLY A 77 -2.23 -7.77 -3.85
CA GLY A 77 -1.40 -8.07 -5.00
C GLY A 77 -0.62 -6.87 -5.53
N MET A 78 -1.16 -5.65 -5.43
CA MET A 78 -0.38 -4.45 -5.76
C MET A 78 0.84 -4.28 -4.85
N ASN A 79 0.70 -4.52 -3.54
CA ASN A 79 1.81 -4.47 -2.61
C ASN A 79 2.86 -5.55 -2.91
N VAL A 80 2.41 -6.78 -3.22
CA VAL A 80 3.30 -7.88 -3.60
C VAL A 80 4.07 -7.54 -4.88
N TYR A 81 3.39 -7.05 -5.92
CA TYR A 81 4.00 -6.63 -7.17
C TYR A 81 5.04 -5.51 -6.97
N GLN A 82 4.71 -4.50 -6.18
CA GLN A 82 5.64 -3.42 -5.85
C GLN A 82 6.89 -3.98 -5.16
N LYS A 83 6.72 -4.83 -4.15
CA LYS A 83 7.83 -5.43 -3.40
C LYS A 83 8.70 -6.33 -4.25
N LEU A 84 8.12 -7.13 -5.14
CA LEU A 84 8.91 -7.96 -6.07
C LEU A 84 9.86 -7.09 -6.92
N ARG A 85 9.38 -5.94 -7.38
CA ARG A 85 10.21 -4.99 -8.13
C ARG A 85 11.27 -4.31 -7.27
N GLU A 86 10.93 -3.97 -6.03
CA GLU A 86 11.88 -3.42 -5.06
C GLU A 86 12.98 -4.44 -4.71
N TYR A 87 12.63 -5.70 -4.44
CA TYR A 87 13.58 -6.78 -4.13
C TYR A 87 14.50 -7.07 -5.33
N ARG A 88 13.94 -7.08 -6.54
CA ARG A 88 14.74 -7.16 -7.76
C ARG A 88 15.73 -6.00 -7.87
N HIS A 89 15.26 -4.76 -7.65
CA HIS A 89 16.12 -3.58 -7.72
C HIS A 89 17.23 -3.65 -6.67
N VAL A 90 16.91 -4.04 -5.43
CA VAL A 90 17.89 -4.28 -4.38
C VAL A 90 18.92 -5.34 -4.83
N ARG A 91 18.48 -6.46 -5.41
CA ARG A 91 19.39 -7.50 -5.91
C ARG A 91 20.30 -6.99 -7.02
N ASP A 92 19.77 -6.18 -7.94
CA ASP A 92 20.54 -5.67 -9.07
C ASP A 92 21.63 -4.67 -8.65
N TYR A 93 21.34 -3.81 -7.67
CA TYR A 93 22.20 -2.69 -7.31
C TYR A 93 22.98 -2.87 -6.00
N GLN A 94 22.44 -3.63 -5.05
CA GLN A 94 23.07 -3.90 -3.75
C GLN A 94 23.77 -5.26 -3.71
N TRP A 95 24.01 -5.88 -4.86
CA TRP A 95 24.87 -7.06 -4.93
C TRP A 95 26.31 -6.69 -4.55
N THR A 96 26.64 -6.78 -3.27
CA THR A 96 28.02 -6.73 -2.83
C THR A 96 28.65 -8.07 -3.17
N PHE A 97 29.39 -8.14 -4.27
CA PHE A 97 30.39 -9.20 -4.45
C PHE A 97 31.57 -8.90 -3.50
N ARG A 98 31.28 -8.87 -2.20
CA ARG A 98 32.29 -9.04 -1.17
C ARG A 98 32.01 -10.44 -0.66
N PRO A 99 32.86 -11.43 -0.98
CA PRO A 99 32.72 -12.72 -0.31
C PRO A 99 32.68 -12.44 1.19
N THR A 100 31.69 -12.99 1.87
CA THR A 100 31.55 -12.76 3.31
C THR A 100 32.82 -13.30 3.98
N THR A 101 33.36 -12.65 5.01
CA THR A 101 34.63 -13.09 5.64
C THR A 101 34.61 -14.58 5.99
N LYS A 102 33.44 -15.11 6.37
CA LYS A 102 33.21 -16.54 6.64
C LYS A 102 33.34 -17.46 5.43
N GLU A 103 32.88 -17.05 4.25
CA GLU A 103 33.03 -17.86 3.02
C GLU A 103 34.50 -17.91 2.60
N VAL A 104 35.24 -16.81 2.83
CA VAL A 104 36.69 -16.74 2.63
C VAL A 104 37.40 -17.61 3.67
N GLU A 105 36.98 -17.59 4.93
CA GLU A 105 37.54 -18.40 6.02
C GLU A 105 37.29 -19.90 5.82
N GLU A 106 36.06 -20.33 5.51
CA GLU A 106 35.74 -21.75 5.26
C GLU A 106 36.45 -22.32 4.02
N THR A 107 36.62 -21.49 2.97
CA THR A 107 37.40 -21.89 1.81
C THR A 107 38.90 -21.91 2.09
N LEU A 108 39.39 -21.03 2.98
CA LEU A 108 40.76 -21.07 3.48
C LEU A 108 41.02 -22.35 4.28
N GLU A 109 40.10 -22.72 5.18
CA GLU A 109 40.19 -23.92 6.02
C GLU A 109 40.22 -25.20 5.16
N LYS A 110 39.30 -25.33 4.20
CA LYS A 110 39.28 -26.48 3.26
C LYS A 110 40.56 -26.56 2.42
N ALA A 111 41.10 -25.43 2.00
CA ALA A 111 42.35 -25.40 1.23
C ALA A 111 43.57 -25.76 2.09
N MET A 112 43.58 -25.38 3.36
CA MET A 112 44.62 -25.80 4.31
C MET A 112 44.54 -27.31 4.60
N GLU A 113 43.33 -27.87 4.70
CA GLU A 113 43.11 -29.30 4.94
C GLU A 113 43.55 -30.18 3.75
N GLU A 114 43.32 -29.74 2.51
CA GLU A 114 43.70 -30.50 1.30
C GLU A 114 45.21 -30.50 0.98
N LYS A 115 46.06 -29.77 1.73
CA LYS A 115 47.51 -29.58 1.47
C LYS A 115 47.87 -29.17 0.04
N ARG A 116 46.89 -28.80 -0.78
CA ARG A 116 47.07 -28.05 -2.00
C ARG A 116 47.21 -26.61 -1.56
N LEU A 117 48.37 -25.98 -1.82
CA LEU A 117 48.42 -24.51 -1.82
C LEU A 117 47.19 -24.05 -2.60
N PRO A 118 46.22 -23.35 -1.99
CA PRO A 118 45.11 -22.84 -2.74
C PRO A 118 45.74 -21.99 -3.83
N ARG A 119 45.69 -22.48 -5.07
CA ARG A 119 45.49 -21.56 -6.17
C ARG A 119 44.11 -21.00 -5.90
N PHE A 120 44.05 -20.03 -4.99
CA PHE A 120 43.17 -18.91 -5.16
C PHE A 120 43.52 -18.36 -6.54
N ASP A 121 42.96 -18.97 -7.59
CA ASP A 121 42.32 -18.14 -8.59
C ASP A 121 41.12 -17.51 -7.85
N GLN A 122 41.50 -16.53 -7.02
CA GLN A 122 40.78 -15.45 -6.36
C GLN A 122 40.17 -14.52 -7.42
N THR A 123 40.01 -15.01 -8.64
CA THR A 123 39.44 -14.26 -9.74
C THR A 123 37.97 -14.17 -9.44
N LEU A 124 37.61 -13.07 -8.77
CA LEU A 124 36.28 -12.50 -8.80
C LEU A 124 35.70 -12.80 -10.20
N PRO A 125 34.48 -13.35 -10.30
CA PRO A 125 33.91 -13.75 -11.56
C PRO A 125 34.08 -12.60 -12.54
N THR A 126 34.55 -12.93 -13.72
CA THR A 126 34.77 -11.95 -14.78
C THR A 126 33.50 -11.13 -14.97
N LEU A 127 33.60 -9.91 -15.48
CA LEU A 127 32.42 -9.06 -15.70
C LEU A 127 31.31 -9.78 -16.49
N LYS A 128 31.69 -10.68 -17.41
CA LYS A 128 30.78 -11.50 -18.20
C LYS A 128 30.08 -12.57 -17.35
N GLU A 129 30.83 -13.31 -16.53
CA GLU A 129 30.27 -14.32 -15.62
C GLU A 129 29.38 -13.68 -14.56
N ARG A 130 29.80 -12.54 -14.01
CA ARG A 130 28.97 -11.75 -13.09
C ARG A 130 27.67 -11.32 -13.75
N GLY A 131 27.73 -10.82 -14.99
CA GLY A 131 26.53 -10.50 -15.76
C GLY A 131 25.61 -11.71 -15.91
N LYS A 132 26.16 -12.89 -16.24
CA LYS A 132 25.38 -14.13 -16.36
C LYS A 132 24.74 -14.57 -15.04
N LEU A 133 25.45 -14.43 -13.91
CA LEU A 133 24.92 -14.72 -12.58
C LEU A 133 23.80 -13.76 -12.18
N LEU A 134 23.95 -12.46 -12.48
CA LEU A 134 22.93 -11.44 -12.19
C LEU A 134 21.66 -11.60 -13.04
N MET A 135 21.79 -12.16 -14.24
CA MET A 135 20.66 -12.48 -15.10
C MET A 135 19.81 -13.64 -14.58
N ASP A 136 20.42 -14.59 -13.87
CA ASP A 136 19.78 -15.82 -13.40
C ASP A 136 18.88 -15.53 -12.19
N GLN A 137 17.70 -14.97 -12.49
CA GLN A 137 16.80 -14.39 -11.50
C GLN A 137 15.66 -15.33 -11.10
N LYS A 138 15.38 -16.38 -11.87
CA LYS A 138 14.21 -17.26 -11.70
C LYS A 138 14.08 -17.80 -10.28
N ALA A 139 15.09 -18.54 -9.81
CA ALA A 139 15.10 -19.12 -8.47
C ALA A 139 14.98 -18.04 -7.38
N SER A 140 15.75 -16.96 -7.54
CA SER A 140 15.80 -15.89 -6.56
C SER A 140 14.49 -15.11 -6.47
N THR A 141 13.78 -14.88 -7.57
CA THR A 141 12.46 -14.24 -7.59
C THR A 141 11.40 -15.12 -6.93
N ILE A 142 11.49 -16.45 -7.07
CA ILE A 142 10.57 -17.38 -6.41
C ILE A 142 10.79 -17.38 -4.89
N ALA A 143 12.04 -17.38 -4.45
CA ALA A 143 12.39 -17.22 -3.03
C ALA A 143 11.88 -15.87 -2.47
N ASP A 144 12.08 -14.77 -3.21
CA ASP A 144 11.55 -13.46 -2.83
C ASP A 144 10.03 -13.47 -2.73
N LEU A 145 9.35 -14.09 -3.69
CA LEU A 145 7.90 -14.21 -3.70
C LEU A 145 7.40 -14.92 -2.44
N ALA A 146 7.98 -16.08 -2.09
CA ALA A 146 7.62 -16.81 -0.89
C ALA A 146 7.83 -15.98 0.39
N HIS A 147 8.96 -15.26 0.47
CA HIS A 147 9.26 -14.37 1.59
C HIS A 147 8.28 -13.20 1.69
N ILE A 148 7.97 -12.54 0.57
CA ILE A 148 7.04 -11.41 0.51
C ILE A 148 5.64 -11.86 0.92
N LEU A 149 5.16 -12.98 0.37
CA LEU A 149 3.84 -13.53 0.72
C LEU A 149 3.76 -13.86 2.21
N SER A 150 4.79 -14.50 2.77
CA SER A 150 4.86 -14.81 4.22
C SER A 150 4.77 -13.55 5.10
N ARG A 151 5.42 -12.46 4.68
CA ARG A 151 5.37 -11.19 5.41
C ARG A 151 4.02 -10.49 5.27
N GLU A 152 3.43 -10.51 4.08
CA GLU A 152 2.13 -9.88 3.83
C GLU A 152 0.98 -10.64 4.50
N THR A 153 0.97 -11.98 4.48
CA THR A 153 -0.06 -12.78 5.17
C THR A 153 0.00 -12.55 6.69
N LYS A 154 1.21 -12.56 7.29
CA LYS A 154 1.41 -12.19 8.71
C LYS A 154 0.86 -10.79 9.01
N SER A 155 1.15 -9.81 8.16
CA SER A 155 0.67 -8.43 8.32
C SER A 155 -0.87 -8.34 8.22
N ALA A 156 -1.46 -9.06 7.27
CA ALA A 156 -2.91 -9.16 7.10
C ALA A 156 -3.59 -9.80 8.32
N ARG A 157 -3.03 -10.88 8.87
CA ARG A 157 -3.50 -11.53 10.11
C ARG A 157 -3.51 -10.56 11.29
N ILE A 158 -2.43 -9.82 11.50
CA ILE A 158 -2.31 -8.82 12.58
C ILE A 158 -3.36 -7.72 12.41
N LYS A 159 -3.54 -7.21 11.18
CA LYS A 159 -4.54 -6.18 10.87
C LYS A 159 -5.96 -6.69 11.16
N LYS A 160 -6.32 -7.89 10.70
CA LYS A 160 -7.62 -8.54 10.94
C LYS A 160 -7.87 -8.75 12.44
N ALA A 161 -6.87 -9.17 13.21
CA ALA A 161 -6.97 -9.31 14.66
C ALA A 161 -7.18 -7.97 15.36
N ARG A 162 -6.46 -6.91 14.96
CA ARG A 162 -6.62 -5.56 15.51
C ARG A 162 -8.01 -4.99 15.23
N GLU A 163 -8.53 -5.18 14.02
CA GLU A 163 -9.88 -4.76 13.63
C GLU A 163 -10.97 -5.50 14.40
N LYS A 164 -10.86 -6.84 14.52
CA LYS A 164 -11.75 -7.64 15.38
C LYS A 164 -11.71 -7.17 16.84
N GLY A 165 -10.52 -6.85 17.36
CA GLY A 165 -10.33 -6.29 18.70
C GLY A 165 -11.02 -4.93 18.87
N LYS A 166 -10.87 -4.02 17.91
CA LYS A 166 -11.56 -2.72 17.89
C LYS A 166 -13.08 -2.90 17.83
N ALA A 167 -13.58 -3.79 16.99
CA ALA A 167 -15.01 -4.10 16.88
C ALA A 167 -15.58 -4.65 18.19
N LYS A 168 -14.90 -5.60 18.84
CA LYS A 168 -15.29 -6.16 20.14
C LYS A 168 -15.31 -5.09 21.24
N LYS A 169 -14.27 -4.24 21.31
CA LYS A 169 -14.23 -3.10 22.24
C LYS A 169 -15.37 -2.12 21.99
N ALA A 170 -15.64 -1.78 20.74
CA ALA A 170 -16.76 -0.92 20.37
C ALA A 170 -18.11 -1.55 20.75
N ARG A 171 -18.28 -2.86 20.58
CA ARG A 171 -19.49 -3.58 21.00
C ARG A 171 -19.69 -3.55 22.51
N ARG A 172 -18.65 -3.86 23.30
CA ARG A 172 -18.67 -3.76 24.76
C ARG A 172 -19.00 -2.36 25.25
N LEU A 173 -18.42 -1.34 24.62
CA LEU A 173 -18.71 0.05 24.98
C LEU A 173 -20.17 0.42 24.65
N LYS A 174 -20.72 -0.07 23.54
CA LYS A 174 -22.14 0.12 23.19
C LYS A 174 -23.04 -0.61 24.20
N GLU A 175 -22.73 -1.85 24.54
CA GLU A 175 -23.47 -2.66 25.53
C GLU A 175 -23.46 -1.97 26.90
N ALA A 176 -22.30 -1.51 27.39
CA ALA A 176 -22.18 -0.81 28.68
C ALA A 176 -22.91 0.55 28.69
N LYS A 177 -22.89 1.30 27.59
CA LYS A 177 -23.70 2.53 27.48
C LYS A 177 -25.19 2.22 27.44
N TRP A 178 -25.56 1.10 26.83
CA TRP A 178 -26.96 0.68 26.76
C TRP A 178 -27.48 0.26 28.13
N THR A 179 -26.68 -0.39 28.97
CA THR A 179 -27.06 -0.70 30.35
C THR A 179 -27.28 0.57 31.18
N GLU A 180 -26.40 1.57 31.06
CA GLU A 180 -26.59 2.88 31.71
C GLU A 180 -27.89 3.56 31.26
N VAL A 181 -28.20 3.51 29.96
CA VAL A 181 -29.47 4.03 29.42
C VAL A 181 -30.68 3.29 30.02
N LYS A 182 -30.62 1.96 30.17
CA LYS A 182 -31.69 1.18 30.80
C LYS A 182 -31.90 1.58 32.26
N GLU A 183 -30.83 1.75 33.04
CA GLU A 183 -30.93 2.18 34.44
C GLU A 183 -31.56 3.58 34.57
N LEU A 184 -31.17 4.52 33.70
CA LEU A 184 -31.77 5.86 33.65
C LEU A 184 -33.25 5.81 33.24
N ALA A 185 -33.63 4.93 32.32
CA ALA A 185 -35.02 4.73 31.94
C ALA A 185 -35.86 4.19 33.11
N LEU A 186 -35.35 3.21 33.86
CA LEU A 186 -36.01 2.68 35.06
C LEU A 186 -36.20 3.77 36.12
N LYS A 187 -35.19 4.62 36.35
CA LYS A 187 -35.31 5.78 37.25
C LYS A 187 -36.38 6.78 36.78
N ALA A 188 -36.45 7.01 35.48
CA ALA A 188 -37.47 7.88 34.89
C ALA A 188 -38.89 7.29 35.08
N GLU A 189 -39.06 5.98 34.90
CA GLU A 189 -40.31 5.24 35.15
C GLU A 189 -40.69 5.27 36.65
N ALA A 190 -39.72 5.19 37.56
CA ALA A 190 -39.91 5.30 39.02
C ALA A 190 -40.33 6.69 39.53
N GLY A 191 -40.62 7.64 38.63
CA GLY A 191 -41.11 8.98 38.98
C GLY A 191 -40.03 10.03 39.24
N GLU A 192 -38.73 9.72 39.09
CA GLU A 192 -37.68 10.75 39.20
C GLU A 192 -37.85 11.86 38.16
N LEU A 193 -38.37 11.51 36.98
CA LEU A 193 -38.64 12.49 35.93
C LEU A 193 -39.64 13.57 36.38
N GLN A 194 -40.68 13.19 37.10
CA GLN A 194 -41.67 14.13 37.65
C GLN A 194 -41.05 15.02 38.73
N LYS A 195 -40.18 14.46 39.58
CA LYS A 195 -39.42 15.23 40.58
C LYS A 195 -38.59 16.32 39.90
N PHE A 196 -37.82 15.99 38.86
CA PHE A 196 -37.04 16.99 38.12
C PHE A 196 -37.91 18.03 37.41
N ASN A 197 -39.07 17.66 36.87
CA ASN A 197 -40.01 18.63 36.30
C ASN A 197 -40.45 19.67 37.34
N SER A 198 -40.85 19.22 38.54
CA SER A 198 -41.25 20.12 39.63
C SER A 198 -40.12 21.03 40.11
N LEU A 199 -38.87 20.53 40.16
CA LEU A 199 -37.70 21.31 40.54
C LEU A 199 -37.34 22.35 39.47
N VAL A 200 -37.47 22.00 38.19
CA VAL A 200 -37.28 22.93 37.07
C VAL A 200 -38.28 24.07 37.17
N MET A 201 -39.57 23.77 37.35
CA MET A 201 -40.63 24.77 37.52
C MET A 201 -40.34 25.70 38.70
N ARG A 202 -40.12 25.14 39.91
CA ARG A 202 -39.79 25.93 41.11
C ARG A 202 -38.56 26.83 40.92
N ARG A 203 -37.54 26.34 40.20
CA ARG A 203 -36.32 27.11 39.96
C ARG A 203 -36.54 28.22 38.93
N GLU A 204 -37.40 28.02 37.94
CA GLU A 204 -37.81 29.05 36.99
C GLU A 204 -38.57 30.16 37.70
N ASP A 205 -39.56 29.81 38.53
CA ASP A 205 -40.32 30.77 39.33
C ASP A 205 -39.39 31.58 40.25
N ALA A 206 -38.43 30.93 40.91
CA ALA A 206 -37.44 31.60 41.75
C ALA A 206 -36.50 32.55 40.97
N ILE A 207 -36.16 32.22 39.72
CA ILE A 207 -35.35 33.11 38.85
C ILE A 207 -36.17 34.32 38.40
N GLN A 208 -37.47 34.13 38.14
CA GLN A 208 -38.38 35.22 37.77
C GLN A 208 -38.59 36.18 38.93
N ALA A 209 -38.76 35.65 40.15
CA ALA A 209 -38.93 36.44 41.38
C ALA A 209 -37.65 37.14 41.87
N ALA A 210 -36.46 36.74 41.41
CA ALA A 210 -35.21 37.36 41.84
C ALA A 210 -35.09 38.79 41.27
N GLU A 211 -34.78 39.78 42.10
CA GLU A 211 -34.66 41.18 41.66
C GLU A 211 -33.31 41.48 40.99
N THR A 212 -32.21 40.93 41.53
CA THR A 212 -30.87 41.30 41.06
C THR A 212 -30.39 40.46 39.88
N PRO A 213 -29.70 41.07 38.89
CA PRO A 213 -29.21 40.36 37.70
C PRO A 213 -28.18 39.28 38.05
N LYS A 214 -27.37 39.51 39.10
CA LYS A 214 -26.40 38.52 39.61
C LYS A 214 -27.08 37.25 40.13
N LYS A 215 -28.17 37.38 40.91
CA LYS A 215 -28.95 36.23 41.40
C LYS A 215 -29.65 35.49 40.26
N LYS A 216 -30.18 36.20 39.26
CA LYS A 216 -30.74 35.61 38.03
C LYS A 216 -29.69 34.77 37.28
N ALA A 217 -28.48 35.29 37.09
CA ALA A 217 -27.41 34.59 36.39
C ALA A 217 -26.98 33.29 37.12
N LEU A 218 -26.82 33.34 38.44
CA LEU A 218 -26.46 32.18 39.24
C LEU A 218 -27.58 31.12 39.25
N GLY A 219 -28.83 31.57 39.28
CA GLY A 219 -30.02 30.72 39.13
C GLY A 219 -30.06 29.98 37.79
N LYS A 220 -29.74 30.66 36.68
CA LYS A 220 -29.72 30.08 35.33
C LYS A 220 -28.77 28.88 35.20
N LYS A 221 -27.59 28.91 35.83
CA LYS A 221 -26.65 27.77 35.81
C LYS A 221 -27.25 26.53 36.51
N GLY A 222 -27.88 26.72 37.67
CA GLY A 222 -28.58 25.64 38.38
C GLY A 222 -29.75 25.09 37.58
N LEU A 223 -30.55 25.97 36.97
CA LEU A 223 -31.65 25.59 36.07
C LEU A 223 -31.15 24.77 34.88
N MET A 224 -30.04 25.18 34.26
CA MET A 224 -29.43 24.46 33.15
C MET A 224 -29.05 23.03 33.54
N MET A 225 -28.44 22.82 34.71
CA MET A 225 -28.09 21.47 35.21
C MET A 225 -29.33 20.60 35.46
N LEU A 226 -30.40 21.18 36.02
CA LEU A 226 -31.67 20.46 36.22
C LEU A 226 -32.30 20.07 34.88
N LYS A 227 -32.31 20.97 33.89
CA LYS A 227 -32.80 20.69 32.54
C LYS A 227 -31.96 19.61 31.84
N ILE A 228 -30.64 19.59 32.02
CA ILE A 228 -29.77 18.53 31.48
C ILE A 228 -30.15 17.17 32.08
N LYS A 229 -30.29 17.07 33.41
CA LYS A 229 -30.68 15.81 34.09
C LYS A 229 -32.07 15.34 33.68
N ARG A 230 -33.06 16.25 33.65
CA ARG A 230 -34.42 15.98 33.13
C ARG A 230 -34.37 15.40 31.72
N ASN A 231 -33.64 16.06 30.82
CA ASN A 231 -33.54 15.64 29.42
C ASN A 231 -32.78 14.31 29.26
N GLN A 232 -31.81 14.01 30.11
CA GLN A 232 -31.13 12.70 30.12
C GLN A 232 -32.09 11.57 30.46
N LEU A 233 -32.88 11.72 31.54
CA LEU A 233 -33.91 10.74 31.93
C LEU A 233 -34.98 10.58 30.85
N LEU A 234 -35.47 11.70 30.30
CA LEU A 234 -36.47 11.69 29.24
C LEU A 234 -35.97 10.94 28.00
N ARG A 235 -34.76 11.24 27.52
CA ARG A 235 -34.15 10.57 26.37
C ARG A 235 -33.87 9.09 26.62
N ALA A 236 -33.48 8.73 27.84
CA ALA A 236 -33.24 7.35 28.21
C ALA A 236 -34.54 6.54 28.15
N LYS A 237 -35.62 7.04 28.75
CA LYS A 237 -36.96 6.44 28.67
C LYS A 237 -37.42 6.29 27.22
N GLU A 238 -37.39 7.39 26.48
CA GLU A 238 -37.73 7.45 25.06
C GLU A 238 -36.94 6.43 24.20
N GLY A 239 -35.63 6.28 24.46
CA GLY A 239 -34.79 5.33 23.76
C GLY A 239 -35.12 3.86 24.07
N VAL A 240 -35.46 3.55 25.32
CA VAL A 240 -35.90 2.21 25.71
C VAL A 240 -37.29 1.90 25.13
N ASP A 241 -38.22 2.85 25.17
CA ASP A 241 -39.56 2.73 24.60
C ASP A 241 -39.50 2.46 23.09
N PHE A 242 -38.60 3.16 22.38
CA PHE A 242 -38.35 2.92 20.96
C PHE A 242 -37.89 1.48 20.67
N VAL A 243 -36.96 0.94 21.45
CA VAL A 243 -36.47 -0.44 21.27
C VAL A 243 -37.52 -1.47 21.65
N ARG A 244 -38.40 -1.16 22.62
CA ARG A 244 -39.55 -2.00 23.00
C ARG A 244 -40.67 -1.99 21.95
N GLY A 245 -40.59 -1.15 20.92
CA GLY A 245 -41.61 -1.04 19.89
C GLY A 245 -42.85 -0.24 20.32
N LEU A 246 -42.78 0.50 21.43
CA LEU A 246 -43.81 1.47 21.77
C LEU A 246 -43.79 2.59 20.73
N GLU A 247 -44.97 3.00 20.26
CA GLU A 247 -45.10 3.98 19.18
C GLU A 247 -44.55 5.35 19.60
N VAL A 248 -43.26 5.58 19.32
CA VAL A 248 -42.70 6.93 19.33
C VAL A 248 -43.22 7.68 18.10
N PRO A 249 -43.89 8.83 18.25
CA PRO A 249 -44.38 9.62 17.12
C PRO A 249 -43.29 9.90 16.08
N LEU A 250 -43.62 9.78 14.79
CA LEU A 250 -42.67 9.89 13.68
C LEU A 250 -41.88 11.22 13.70
N ALA A 251 -42.54 12.33 14.05
CA ALA A 251 -41.92 13.64 14.18
C ALA A 251 -40.78 13.65 15.22
N GLN A 252 -40.94 12.90 16.30
CA GLN A 252 -39.95 12.79 17.38
C GLN A 252 -38.78 11.92 16.93
N ARG A 253 -39.03 10.83 16.19
CA ARG A 253 -37.98 9.99 15.56
C ARG A 253 -37.10 10.78 14.59
N LEU A 254 -37.70 11.61 13.73
CA LEU A 254 -36.98 12.47 12.78
C LEU A 254 -36.09 13.48 13.50
N LYS A 255 -36.61 14.13 14.54
CA LYS A 255 -35.85 15.07 15.37
C LYS A 255 -34.68 14.39 16.09
N TRP A 256 -34.85 13.14 16.53
CA TRP A 256 -33.76 12.36 17.13
C TRP A 256 -32.69 11.99 16.11
N ASN A 257 -33.06 11.52 14.92
CA ASN A 257 -32.09 11.19 13.88
C ASN A 257 -31.25 12.41 13.47
N GLN A 258 -31.87 13.59 13.38
CA GLN A 258 -31.16 14.85 13.11
C GLN A 258 -30.20 15.21 14.25
N ASN A 259 -30.67 15.18 15.50
CA ASN A 259 -29.83 15.49 16.66
C ASN A 259 -28.71 14.47 16.90
N PHE A 260 -28.98 13.19 16.66
CA PHE A 260 -28.01 12.12 16.78
C PHE A 260 -26.97 12.21 15.66
N SER A 261 -27.40 12.46 14.42
CA SER A 261 -26.49 12.71 13.30
C SER A 261 -25.61 13.94 13.57
N ALA A 262 -26.16 15.06 14.05
CA ALA A 262 -25.39 16.24 14.43
C ALA A 262 -24.40 15.97 15.60
N MET A 263 -24.80 15.16 16.58
CA MET A 263 -23.93 14.77 17.71
C MET A 263 -22.80 13.82 17.28
N VAL A 264 -23.09 12.87 16.38
CA VAL A 264 -22.08 11.97 15.81
C VAL A 264 -21.13 12.76 14.93
N GLN A 265 -21.62 13.65 14.07
CA GLN A 265 -20.79 14.49 13.18
C GLN A 265 -19.88 15.47 13.94
N SER A 266 -20.37 16.09 15.02
CA SER A 266 -19.54 16.98 15.86
C SER A 266 -18.46 16.21 16.63
N ARG A 267 -18.72 14.96 17.02
CA ARG A 267 -17.71 14.09 17.67
C ARG A 267 -16.73 13.48 16.67
N THR A 268 -17.17 13.05 15.49
CA THR A 268 -16.27 12.51 14.46
C THR A 268 -15.36 13.59 13.90
N LYS A 269 -15.84 14.83 13.70
CA LYS A 269 -14.96 15.97 13.34
C LYS A 269 -13.89 16.25 14.41
N ARG A 270 -14.16 15.96 15.68
CA ARG A 270 -13.20 16.13 16.79
C ARG A 270 -12.23 14.96 16.93
N ILE A 271 -12.61 13.76 16.47
CA ILE A 271 -11.78 12.54 16.52
C ILE A 271 -10.93 12.37 15.26
N VAL A 272 -11.37 12.91 14.11
CA VAL A 272 -10.63 12.87 12.82
C VAL A 272 -9.64 14.05 12.70
N ASN A 273 -9.57 14.92 13.72
CA ASN A 273 -8.51 15.91 13.86
C ASN A 273 -7.64 15.62 15.11
N PRO A 274 -7.06 14.41 15.27
CA PRO A 274 -6.01 14.25 16.25
C PRO A 274 -4.76 14.92 15.68
N GLU A 275 -4.21 15.85 16.44
CA GLU A 275 -2.89 16.46 16.21
C GLU A 275 -2.86 17.48 15.06
N LYS A 276 -2.86 18.76 15.47
CA LYS A 276 -2.05 19.78 14.81
C LYS A 276 -0.67 19.14 14.57
N PRO A 277 -0.13 19.10 13.33
CA PRO A 277 1.16 18.48 13.08
C PRO A 277 2.17 19.07 14.08
N PRO A 278 3.02 18.24 14.71
CA PRO A 278 4.08 18.77 15.56
C PRO A 278 4.84 19.84 14.75
N PRO A 279 5.28 20.94 15.40
CA PRO A 279 6.12 21.91 14.73
C PRO A 279 7.28 21.15 14.06
N PRO A 280 7.65 21.53 12.82
CA PRO A 280 8.77 20.90 12.15
C PRO A 280 9.98 20.89 13.10
N PRO A 281 10.72 19.78 13.19
CA PRO A 281 11.93 19.74 14.01
C PRO A 281 12.84 20.89 13.59
N GLU A 282 13.34 21.65 14.57
CA GLU A 282 14.32 22.71 14.34
C GLU A 282 15.46 22.14 13.51
N GLU A 283 15.69 22.76 12.35
CA GLU A 283 16.77 22.40 11.44
C GLU A 283 18.09 22.46 12.22
N PRO A 284 18.88 21.36 12.25
CA PRO A 284 20.19 21.41 12.86
C PRO A 284 21.04 22.42 12.10
N GLU A 285 21.63 23.37 12.84
CA GLU A 285 22.60 24.34 12.33
C GLU A 285 23.68 23.60 11.54
N GLU A 286 23.87 24.02 10.29
CA GLU A 286 24.90 23.48 9.39
C GLU A 286 26.28 23.70 10.00
N GLU A 287 26.90 22.62 10.49
CA GLU A 287 28.34 22.62 10.74
C GLU A 287 29.11 22.69 9.40
N PRO A 288 30.18 23.50 9.31
CA PRO A 288 30.89 23.73 8.06
C PRO A 288 31.62 22.48 7.55
N GLU A 289 31.45 22.19 6.26
CA GLU A 289 32.06 21.07 5.54
C GLU A 289 33.60 21.04 5.66
N GLU A 290 34.13 19.98 6.25
CA GLU A 290 35.55 19.64 6.17
C GLU A 290 35.92 19.15 4.76
N THR A 291 36.82 19.89 4.11
CA THR A 291 37.40 19.59 2.81
C THR A 291 38.29 18.35 2.84
N VAL A 292 37.93 17.29 2.11
CA VAL A 292 38.77 16.10 1.91
C VAL A 292 39.62 16.23 0.63
N PRO A 293 40.93 15.93 0.67
CA PRO A 293 41.82 16.14 -0.47
C PRO A 293 41.68 15.10 -1.59
N ARG A 294 41.74 15.64 -2.81
CA ARG A 294 41.68 15.00 -4.12
C ARG A 294 42.92 14.13 -4.39
N ILE A 295 42.77 12.81 -4.38
CA ILE A 295 43.84 11.86 -4.72
C ILE A 295 43.98 11.70 -6.25
N LEU A 296 45.24 11.83 -6.69
CA LEU A 296 45.75 11.77 -8.07
C LEU A 296 45.57 10.39 -8.74
N ARG A 297 44.96 10.38 -9.93
CA ARG A 297 44.93 9.24 -10.87
C ARG A 297 46.26 9.13 -11.64
N LYS A 298 46.95 8.00 -11.53
CA LYS A 298 48.08 7.60 -12.41
C LYS A 298 47.59 6.88 -13.67
N LYS A 299 48.38 7.01 -14.74
CA LYS A 299 48.19 6.57 -16.14
C LYS A 299 48.93 5.26 -16.46
N LYS A 300 48.45 4.60 -17.54
CA LYS A 300 49.10 3.61 -18.46
C LYS A 300 49.27 2.18 -17.89
N THR A 301 49.20 1.08 -18.65
CA THR A 301 49.71 0.75 -20.01
C THR A 301 48.87 -0.34 -20.74
N LYS A 302 49.14 -0.50 -22.06
CA LYS A 302 48.67 -1.53 -23.01
C LYS A 302 49.49 -2.82 -22.96
N SER A 303 48.83 -3.97 -23.20
CA SER A 303 49.26 -5.20 -23.92
C SER A 303 48.31 -6.32 -23.46
N GLY A 304 47.89 -7.36 -24.18
CA GLY A 304 48.07 -7.91 -25.52
C GLY A 304 47.39 -9.30 -25.46
N ASP A 305 46.60 -9.67 -26.47
CA ASP A 305 45.92 -10.98 -26.65
C ASP A 305 46.94 -12.15 -26.69
N PRO A 306 46.60 -13.46 -26.42
CA PRO A 306 45.66 -14.24 -27.25
C PRO A 306 44.80 -15.37 -26.61
N ILE A 307 43.64 -15.56 -27.25
CA ILE A 307 42.94 -16.80 -27.67
C ILE A 307 43.24 -18.11 -26.91
N TYR A 308 42.21 -18.67 -26.25
CA TYR A 308 41.98 -20.12 -26.18
C TYR A 308 40.49 -20.44 -26.35
N ALA A 309 40.22 -21.40 -27.23
CA ALA A 309 38.92 -22.02 -27.43
C ALA A 309 38.57 -22.91 -26.21
N THR A 310 37.36 -22.78 -25.69
CA THR A 310 36.81 -23.69 -24.67
C THR A 310 35.60 -24.46 -25.18
N ASP A 311 35.70 -25.75 -24.96
CA ASP A 311 34.83 -26.88 -25.28
C ASP A 311 33.48 -26.82 -24.53
N PRO A 312 32.32 -26.94 -25.19
CA PRO A 312 30.99 -26.75 -24.58
C PRO A 312 30.42 -27.94 -23.78
N SER A 313 31.17 -29.01 -23.47
CA SER A 313 30.57 -30.25 -22.91
C SER A 313 30.55 -30.41 -21.37
N LYS A 314 30.90 -29.40 -20.57
CA LYS A 314 30.88 -29.53 -19.09
C LYS A 314 30.12 -28.40 -18.42
N ASN A 315 28.83 -28.65 -18.19
CA ASN A 315 27.95 -27.80 -17.39
C ASN A 315 27.78 -28.45 -15.99
N PRO A 316 28.43 -27.95 -14.93
CA PRO A 316 28.31 -28.52 -13.58
C PRO A 316 27.16 -27.81 -12.84
N ARG A 317 25.91 -28.12 -13.17
CA ARG A 317 24.74 -27.64 -12.40
C ARG A 317 23.62 -28.69 -12.35
N SER A 318 23.88 -29.74 -11.59
CA SER A 318 22.86 -30.59 -10.96
C SER A 318 23.45 -31.14 -9.66
N ALA A 319 23.83 -30.25 -8.74
CA ALA A 319 24.05 -30.65 -7.36
C ALA A 319 22.70 -31.18 -6.86
N GLY A 320 22.66 -32.48 -6.52
CA GLY A 320 21.45 -33.20 -6.18
C GLY A 320 20.69 -32.51 -5.06
N ILE A 321 19.46 -32.09 -5.35
CA ILE A 321 18.46 -31.75 -4.35
C ILE A 321 18.21 -33.02 -3.55
N ASP A 322 18.46 -33.00 -2.24
CA ASP A 322 18.23 -34.13 -1.35
C ASP A 322 16.73 -34.47 -1.39
N PRO A 323 16.32 -35.66 -1.87
CA PRO A 323 14.92 -36.04 -2.03
C PRO A 323 14.15 -36.12 -0.70
N ARG A 324 14.81 -35.91 0.45
CA ARG A 324 14.18 -35.88 1.77
C ARG A 324 13.59 -34.52 2.16
N PHE A 325 13.90 -33.45 1.43
CA PHE A 325 13.31 -32.13 1.69
C PHE A 325 12.27 -31.82 0.62
N THR A 326 11.14 -32.51 0.66
CA THR A 326 9.95 -32.08 -0.09
C THR A 326 9.28 -30.97 0.74
N PRO A 327 9.35 -29.69 0.36
CA PRO A 327 8.52 -28.65 0.97
C PRO A 327 7.06 -29.11 0.92
N ASN A 328 6.31 -28.69 1.93
CA ASN A 328 4.90 -29.03 2.10
C ASN A 328 4.05 -28.34 1.02
N ILE A 329 4.15 -28.84 -0.22
CA ILE A 329 3.36 -28.40 -1.35
C ILE A 329 1.98 -29.01 -1.15
N ARG A 330 1.03 -28.17 -0.75
CA ARG A 330 -0.36 -28.57 -0.61
C ARG A 330 -0.96 -28.72 -2.01
N GLU A 331 -0.87 -29.93 -2.55
CA GLU A 331 -1.59 -30.31 -3.77
C GLU A 331 -3.10 -30.31 -3.54
N GLN A 332 -3.82 -30.03 -4.62
CA GLN A 332 -5.21 -29.57 -4.72
C GLN A 332 -6.31 -30.52 -4.19
N LEU A 333 -5.96 -31.57 -3.43
CA LEU A 333 -6.88 -32.62 -2.99
C LEU A 333 -8.00 -32.11 -2.06
N ASP A 334 -7.80 -30.96 -1.39
CA ASP A 334 -8.83 -30.28 -0.60
C ASP A 334 -9.05 -28.86 -1.16
N GLY A 335 -10.14 -28.67 -1.92
CA GLY A 335 -10.34 -27.54 -2.82
C GLY A 335 -10.16 -26.12 -2.25
N TYR A 336 -9.82 -25.20 -3.16
CA TYR A 336 -9.77 -23.75 -2.96
C TYR A 336 -10.92 -23.26 -2.05
N GLN A 337 -10.61 -22.88 -0.81
CA GLN A 337 -11.64 -22.59 0.21
C GLN A 337 -12.17 -21.16 0.13
N GLY A 338 -11.64 -20.34 -0.78
CA GLY A 338 -12.29 -19.12 -1.24
C GLY A 338 -11.37 -17.91 -1.33
N PRO A 339 -11.94 -16.68 -1.26
CA PRO A 339 -11.27 -15.42 -1.60
C PRO A 339 -10.17 -14.99 -0.63
N GLU A 340 -9.83 -15.78 0.39
CA GLU A 340 -8.73 -15.48 1.32
C GLU A 340 -7.42 -16.18 0.94
N ASP A 341 -7.45 -17.20 0.08
CA ASP A 341 -6.26 -17.98 -0.27
C ASP A 341 -5.49 -17.36 -1.44
N ILE A 342 -4.17 -17.58 -1.46
CA ILE A 342 -3.27 -17.16 -2.53
C ILE A 342 -3.03 -18.37 -3.43
N LEU A 343 -3.38 -18.27 -4.70
CA LEU A 343 -3.16 -19.35 -5.66
C LEU A 343 -2.00 -18.99 -6.58
N ILE A 344 -0.97 -19.82 -6.61
CA ILE A 344 0.13 -19.70 -7.55
C ILE A 344 0.01 -20.83 -8.56
N GLN A 345 -0.22 -20.46 -9.80
CA GLN A 345 -0.29 -21.37 -10.91
C GLN A 345 1.08 -21.43 -11.59
N TRP A 346 1.62 -22.64 -11.78
CA TRP A 346 2.98 -22.88 -12.30
C TRP A 346 2.92 -23.56 -13.67
N LYS A 347 3.80 -23.16 -14.58
CA LYS A 347 4.07 -23.93 -15.80
C LYS A 347 4.82 -25.22 -15.48
N ASP A 348 5.82 -25.13 -14.60
CA ASP A 348 6.58 -26.27 -14.08
C ASP A 348 6.49 -26.23 -12.55
N GLU A 349 5.87 -27.23 -11.95
CA GLU A 349 5.70 -27.29 -10.50
C GLU A 349 7.04 -27.43 -9.77
N SER A 350 8.10 -27.88 -10.46
CA SER A 350 9.42 -27.96 -9.86
C SER A 350 10.01 -26.60 -9.49
N ASP A 351 9.53 -25.53 -10.12
CA ASP A 351 9.90 -24.16 -9.78
C ASP A 351 9.50 -23.80 -8.34
N ALA A 352 8.44 -24.41 -7.79
CA ALA A 352 8.02 -24.16 -6.42
C ALA A 352 9.08 -24.57 -5.38
N TYR A 353 10.00 -25.48 -5.72
CA TYR A 353 11.09 -25.94 -4.85
C TYR A 353 12.22 -24.93 -4.68
N TYR A 354 12.26 -23.85 -5.47
CA TYR A 354 13.24 -22.78 -5.27
C TYR A 354 12.99 -21.95 -4.00
N ALA A 355 11.80 -22.04 -3.43
CA ALA A 355 11.51 -21.46 -2.13
C ALA A 355 11.71 -22.51 -1.02
N GLU A 356 12.38 -22.09 0.05
CA GLU A 356 12.61 -22.94 1.24
C GLU A 356 11.32 -23.27 1.97
N GLU A 357 10.43 -22.28 2.13
CA GLU A 357 9.15 -22.42 2.83
C GLU A 357 8.09 -21.52 2.19
N TRP A 358 6.88 -22.05 2.02
CA TRP A 358 5.71 -21.29 1.60
C TRP A 358 4.76 -21.04 2.77
N PRO A 359 4.10 -19.87 2.85
CA PRO A 359 3.09 -19.64 3.87
C PRO A 359 1.88 -20.57 3.64
N PRO A 360 1.20 -21.02 4.71
CA PRO A 360 0.15 -22.05 4.61
C PRO A 360 -1.09 -21.61 3.82
N GLU A 361 -1.25 -20.31 3.54
CA GLU A 361 -2.31 -19.76 2.67
C GLU A 361 -2.01 -19.87 1.17
N VAL A 362 -0.79 -20.28 0.80
CA VAL A 362 -0.40 -20.44 -0.60
C VAL A 362 -0.78 -21.85 -1.06
N MET A 363 -1.50 -21.89 -2.19
CA MET A 363 -1.81 -23.11 -2.91
C MET A 363 -1.10 -23.11 -4.25
N HIS A 364 -0.60 -24.27 -4.62
CA HIS A 364 0.10 -24.48 -5.89
C HIS A 364 -0.83 -25.20 -6.86
N GLN A 365 -0.79 -24.81 -8.13
CA GLN A 365 -1.57 -25.46 -9.17
C GLN A 365 -0.78 -25.52 -10.47
N HIS A 366 -0.75 -26.67 -11.13
CA HIS A 366 -0.24 -26.75 -12.50
C HIS A 366 -1.14 -25.99 -13.49
N ILE A 367 -0.52 -25.21 -14.39
CA ILE A 367 -1.20 -24.59 -15.52
C ILE A 367 -1.15 -25.58 -16.69
N PRO A 368 -2.30 -26.12 -17.15
CA PRO A 368 -2.31 -26.99 -18.30
C PRO A 368 -1.88 -26.22 -19.56
N ASP A 369 -1.00 -26.83 -20.37
CA ASP A 369 -0.46 -26.24 -21.61
C ASP A 369 -1.54 -25.72 -22.56
N THR A 370 -2.74 -26.32 -22.55
CA THR A 370 -3.88 -25.91 -23.38
C THR A 370 -4.40 -24.51 -23.05
N LYS A 371 -4.30 -24.07 -21.80
CA LYS A 371 -4.74 -22.71 -21.40
C LYS A 371 -3.76 -21.63 -21.86
N TYR A 372 -2.48 -21.96 -22.00
CA TYR A 372 -1.48 -21.03 -22.53
C TYR A 372 -1.68 -20.78 -24.02
N ALA A 373 -1.98 -21.83 -24.79
CA ALA A 373 -2.32 -21.69 -26.20
C ALA A 373 -3.58 -20.82 -26.39
N ALA A 374 -4.64 -21.07 -25.61
CA ALA A 374 -5.86 -20.26 -25.68
C ALA A 374 -5.65 -18.79 -25.27
N MET A 375 -4.78 -18.51 -24.30
CA MET A 375 -4.40 -17.14 -23.91
C MET A 375 -3.54 -16.43 -24.96
N ASN A 376 -2.80 -17.19 -25.77
CA ASN A 376 -2.07 -16.68 -26.93
C ASN A 376 -3.01 -16.49 -28.14
N ASP A 377 -3.97 -17.37 -28.39
CA ASP A 377 -4.89 -17.26 -29.54
C ASP A 377 -5.93 -16.13 -29.36
N THR A 378 -6.34 -15.82 -28.13
CA THR A 378 -7.13 -14.61 -27.86
C THR A 378 -6.32 -13.30 -28.00
N MET A 379 -5.00 -13.37 -28.24
CA MET A 379 -4.16 -12.18 -28.44
C MET A 379 -4.47 -11.43 -29.73
N ASP A 380 -4.82 -12.10 -30.82
CA ASP A 380 -4.94 -11.42 -32.11
C ASP A 380 -6.23 -10.57 -32.21
N ASP A 381 -7.34 -11.04 -31.65
CA ASP A 381 -8.62 -10.34 -31.79
C ASP A 381 -8.92 -9.33 -30.66
N THR A 382 -8.55 -9.64 -29.42
CA THR A 382 -8.88 -8.77 -28.26
C THR A 382 -7.82 -7.71 -27.96
N SER A 383 -6.54 -7.96 -28.26
CA SER A 383 -5.49 -6.99 -27.98
C SER A 383 -5.59 -5.76 -28.89
N ALA A 384 -6.07 -5.91 -30.13
CA ALA A 384 -6.34 -4.80 -31.02
C ALA A 384 -7.41 -3.87 -30.45
N ALA A 385 -8.53 -4.42 -29.98
CA ALA A 385 -9.63 -3.63 -29.43
C ALA A 385 -9.30 -2.94 -28.09
N GLU A 386 -8.61 -3.63 -27.16
CA GLU A 386 -8.22 -3.03 -25.89
C GLU A 386 -7.05 -2.04 -26.04
N ALA A 387 -6.12 -2.29 -26.95
CA ALA A 387 -5.05 -1.34 -27.27
C ALA A 387 -5.62 -0.07 -27.90
N GLU A 388 -6.58 -0.19 -28.83
CA GLU A 388 -7.25 0.96 -29.44
C GLU A 388 -8.04 1.78 -28.40
N GLN A 389 -8.74 1.12 -27.47
CA GLN A 389 -9.43 1.81 -26.36
C GLN A 389 -8.46 2.51 -25.41
N GLN A 390 -7.33 1.88 -25.07
CA GLN A 390 -6.34 2.52 -24.20
C GLN A 390 -5.57 3.64 -24.90
N GLU A 391 -5.24 3.49 -26.18
CA GLU A 391 -4.59 4.54 -26.96
C GLU A 391 -5.53 5.72 -27.18
N ALA A 392 -6.82 5.48 -27.41
CA ALA A 392 -7.84 6.52 -27.42
C ALA A 392 -7.93 7.24 -26.06
N ALA A 393 -7.89 6.50 -24.94
CA ALA A 393 -7.91 7.10 -23.61
C ALA A 393 -6.61 7.86 -23.27
N GLU A 394 -5.45 7.41 -23.73
CA GLU A 394 -4.17 8.10 -23.56
C GLU A 394 -4.14 9.39 -24.43
N ARG A 395 -4.60 9.33 -25.69
CA ARG A 395 -4.76 10.52 -26.54
C ARG A 395 -5.75 11.52 -25.96
N GLU A 396 -6.88 11.07 -25.43
CA GLU A 396 -7.86 11.94 -24.77
C GLU A 396 -7.27 12.59 -23.50
N ALA A 397 -6.43 11.87 -22.75
CA ALA A 397 -5.75 12.39 -21.58
C ALA A 397 -4.67 13.44 -21.95
N GLU A 398 -3.90 13.20 -23.01
CA GLU A 398 -2.93 14.17 -23.53
C GLU A 398 -3.61 15.43 -24.06
N GLU A 399 -4.70 15.28 -24.84
CA GLU A 399 -5.49 16.41 -25.33
C GLU A 399 -6.10 17.22 -24.18
N ALA A 400 -6.56 16.55 -23.11
CA ALA A 400 -7.07 17.22 -21.91
C ALA A 400 -5.98 17.99 -21.15
N ASP A 401 -4.75 17.48 -21.10
CA ASP A 401 -3.61 18.17 -20.48
C ASP A 401 -3.15 19.38 -21.32
N GLU A 402 -3.16 19.24 -22.65
CA GLU A 402 -2.83 20.33 -23.57
C GLU A 402 -3.88 21.45 -23.52
N LYS A 403 -5.18 21.11 -23.48
CA LYS A 403 -6.26 22.08 -23.22
C LYS A 403 -6.09 22.79 -21.88
N ARG A 404 -5.65 22.08 -20.83
CA ARG A 404 -5.33 22.69 -19.53
C ARG A 404 -4.17 23.68 -19.61
N LYS A 405 -3.08 23.32 -20.28
CA LYS A 405 -1.92 24.21 -20.49
C LYS A 405 -2.31 25.45 -21.29
N ASN A 406 -3.10 25.28 -22.35
CA ASN A 406 -3.59 26.40 -23.17
C ASN A 406 -4.56 27.31 -22.40
N SER A 407 -5.46 26.74 -21.60
CA SER A 407 -6.35 27.52 -20.72
C SER A 407 -5.58 28.32 -19.66
N PHE A 408 -4.52 27.72 -19.10
CA PHE A 408 -3.66 28.40 -18.13
C PHE A 408 -2.88 29.56 -18.76
N MET A 409 -2.28 29.33 -19.94
CA MET A 409 -1.57 30.38 -20.69
C MET A 409 -2.49 31.52 -21.16
N GLY A 410 -3.75 31.22 -21.53
CA GLY A 410 -4.75 32.24 -21.86
C GLY A 410 -5.02 33.16 -20.66
N LYS A 411 -5.34 32.58 -19.49
CA LYS A 411 -5.58 33.35 -18.27
C LYS A 411 -4.37 34.16 -17.82
N PHE A 412 -3.16 33.63 -18.01
CA PHE A 412 -1.93 34.35 -17.69
C PHE A 412 -1.74 35.57 -18.60
N LYS A 413 -1.98 35.44 -19.91
CA LYS A 413 -1.91 36.57 -20.85
C LYS A 413 -2.97 37.64 -20.56
N ASP A 414 -4.18 37.24 -20.18
CA ASP A 414 -5.24 38.18 -19.81
C ASP A 414 -4.92 38.92 -18.50
N ALA A 415 -4.31 38.24 -17.53
CA ALA A 415 -3.85 38.87 -16.28
C ALA A 415 -2.70 39.86 -16.49
N VAL A 416 -1.80 39.59 -17.44
CA VAL A 416 -0.69 40.49 -17.78
C VAL A 416 -1.14 41.68 -18.66
N ARG A 417 -2.27 41.55 -19.37
CA ARG A 417 -2.83 42.62 -20.23
C ARG A 417 -3.85 43.51 -19.52
N ALA A 418 -4.26 43.17 -18.31
CA ALA A 418 -5.09 44.05 -17.51
C ALA A 418 -4.30 45.35 -17.23
N PRO A 419 -4.80 46.53 -17.68
CA PRO A 419 -4.14 47.79 -17.39
C PRO A 419 -4.04 47.93 -15.88
N PHE A 420 -2.82 48.13 -15.40
CA PHE A 420 -2.53 48.44 -14.01
C PHE A 420 -3.18 49.79 -13.73
N GLU A 421 -4.45 49.79 -13.30
CA GLU A 421 -5.11 50.97 -12.77
C GLU A 421 -4.34 51.37 -11.52
N MET A 422 -3.39 52.29 -11.69
CA MET A 422 -2.77 53.01 -10.59
C MET A 422 -3.89 53.76 -9.89
N ASN A 423 -4.38 53.20 -8.79
CA ASN A 423 -5.16 53.93 -7.82
C ASN A 423 -4.32 55.12 -7.39
N SER A 424 -4.62 56.29 -7.95
CA SER A 424 -4.07 57.57 -7.53
C SER A 424 -4.41 57.73 -6.06
N VAL A 425 -3.39 57.57 -5.21
CA VAL A 425 -3.47 57.89 -3.79
C VAL A 425 -3.80 59.37 -3.70
N LYS A 426 -5.06 59.68 -3.42
CA LYS A 426 -5.48 61.03 -3.06
C LYS A 426 -4.82 61.35 -1.72
N THR A 427 -3.78 62.16 -1.77
CA THR A 427 -3.24 62.87 -0.61
C THR A 427 -4.23 63.94 -0.20
N ASP A 428 -5.17 63.59 0.67
CA ASP A 428 -5.97 64.58 1.39
C ASP A 428 -5.13 65.15 2.53
N GLY A 429 -4.37 66.20 2.21
CA GLY A 429 -3.91 67.17 3.19
C GLY A 429 -4.93 68.31 3.28
N GLN A 430 -5.54 68.49 4.45
CA GLN A 430 -5.93 69.79 5.06
C GLN A 430 -6.61 69.46 6.42
N GLU A 431 -6.07 69.86 7.57
CA GLU A 431 -6.08 71.21 8.16
C GLU A 431 -7.42 71.58 8.82
N ALA A 432 -7.48 71.54 10.17
CA ALA A 432 -8.32 72.37 11.06
C ALA A 432 -8.15 71.87 12.52
N ARG A 433 -7.44 72.59 13.39
CA ARG A 433 -7.97 73.64 14.29
C ARG A 433 -9.19 73.20 15.14
N ARG A 434 -8.93 72.70 16.35
CA ARG A 434 -9.24 73.36 17.64
C ARG A 434 -8.92 72.45 18.82
#